data_AF-A0A937Y044-F1
#
_entry.id   AF-A0A937Y044-F1
#
_cell.length_a   1.000
_cell.length_b   1.000
_cell.length_c   1.000
_cell.angle_alpha   90.00
_cell.angle_beta   90.00
_cell.angle_gamma   90.00
#
_symmetry.space_group_name_H-M   'P 1'
#
loop_
_entity.id
_entity.type
_entity.pdbx_description
1 polymer ?
#
loop_
_entity_poly.entity_id
_entity_poly.type
_entity_poly.pdbx_seq_one_letter_code
_entity_poly.pdbx_strand_id
1 'polypeptide(L)'
;MPDPQLVDPHDPVMTGENSFVRLSDDGGKTLVDRVSHWRVLWSPAGQGHAMFIESPLTGKGPRVYADNAGIARFLQRTIEVLLYKEFAAESLPVIDARFERTGNSLSTVEERVVSRDDEIILTWWDLMAPFVLTMPPGAMNRPLGVYSTFLPARSAQLSVNGKAATAKVFLQERFGKPASSCCLAWSETWTKPGT
;
A
#
# COMPACT_ATOMS: atom_id res chain seq x y z
N MET A 1 3.50 -5.85 39.50
CA MET A 1 3.26 -5.84 38.04
C MET A 1 4.46 -5.18 37.41
N PRO A 2 4.98 -5.64 36.26
CA PRO A 2 5.99 -4.88 35.54
C PRO A 2 5.43 -3.50 35.19
N ASP A 3 6.29 -2.48 35.24
CA ASP A 3 5.90 -1.14 34.81
C ASP A 3 5.43 -1.18 33.35
N PRO A 4 4.39 -0.40 32.99
CA PRO A 4 3.92 -0.38 31.62
C PRO A 4 5.03 0.10 30.69
N GLN A 5 5.27 -0.62 29.59
CA GLN A 5 6.15 -0.15 28.52
C GLN A 5 5.45 0.96 27.74
N LEU A 6 5.92 2.20 27.92
CA LEU A 6 5.31 3.41 27.34
C LEU A 6 5.94 3.84 26.00
N VAL A 7 7.09 3.27 25.64
CA VAL A 7 7.81 3.54 24.40
C VAL A 7 8.05 2.22 23.68
N ASP A 8 7.72 2.18 22.38
CA ASP A 8 8.00 1.02 21.55
C ASP A 8 9.52 0.76 21.50
N PRO A 9 9.99 -0.49 21.72
CA PRO A 9 11.41 -0.78 21.78
C PRO A 9 12.07 -0.84 20.39
N HIS A 10 11.30 -0.73 19.30
CA HIS A 10 11.79 -0.84 17.94
C HIS A 10 12.05 0.54 17.33
N ASP A 11 13.09 0.63 16.49
CA ASP A 11 13.42 1.86 15.79
C ASP A 11 12.48 2.08 14.60
N PRO A 12 11.97 3.31 14.39
CA PRO A 12 11.16 3.62 13.22
C PRO A 12 12.00 3.57 11.93
N VAL A 13 11.47 2.92 10.91
CA VAL A 13 12.01 2.86 9.55
C VAL A 13 11.37 3.94 8.68
N MET A 14 10.04 4.07 8.77
CA MET A 14 9.25 5.12 8.15
C MET A 14 7.87 5.21 8.81
N THR A 15 7.16 6.33 8.62
CA THR A 15 5.74 6.45 8.96
C THR A 15 4.96 7.10 7.83
N GLY A 16 3.73 6.65 7.61
CA GLY A 16 2.90 7.04 6.47
C GLY A 16 1.64 6.21 6.31
N GLU A 17 1.34 5.85 5.07
CA GLU A 17 0.18 5.04 4.67
C GLU A 17 0.59 4.10 3.52
N ASN A 18 0.03 2.89 3.46
CA ASN A 18 0.23 1.92 2.37
C ASN A 18 -1.10 1.34 1.88
N SER A 19 -1.95 2.18 1.29
CA SER A 19 -3.24 1.71 0.76
C SER A 19 -3.01 0.84 -0.49
N PHE A 20 -3.78 -0.23 -0.65
CA PHE A 20 -3.58 -1.17 -1.75
C PHE A 20 -4.90 -1.62 -2.40
N VAL A 21 -4.79 -1.95 -3.68
CA VAL A 21 -5.83 -2.59 -4.50
C VAL A 21 -5.26 -3.88 -5.05
N ARG A 22 -5.97 -4.99 -4.83
CA ARG A 22 -5.62 -6.30 -5.40
C ARG A 22 -6.89 -6.93 -5.97
N LEU A 23 -6.95 -7.06 -7.28
CA LEU A 23 -8.11 -7.57 -7.99
C LEU A 23 -7.80 -8.93 -8.60
N SER A 24 -8.80 -9.81 -8.62
CA SER A 24 -8.69 -11.18 -9.08
C SER A 24 -10.00 -11.64 -9.74
N ASP A 25 -9.88 -12.52 -10.73
CA ASP A 25 -11.01 -13.21 -11.36
C ASP A 25 -11.27 -14.60 -10.76
N ASP A 26 -10.37 -15.11 -9.91
CA ASP A 26 -10.41 -16.48 -9.39
C ASP A 26 -10.42 -16.55 -7.85
N GLY A 27 -10.86 -15.46 -7.20
CA GLY A 27 -10.98 -15.39 -5.75
C GLY A 27 -9.64 -15.29 -5.02
N GLY A 28 -8.61 -14.76 -5.69
CA GLY A 28 -7.30 -14.47 -5.11
C GLY A 28 -6.25 -15.56 -5.30
N LYS A 29 -6.52 -16.60 -6.11
CA LYS A 29 -5.49 -17.60 -6.47
C LYS A 29 -4.44 -16.96 -7.38
N THR A 30 -4.88 -16.11 -8.29
CA THR A 30 -4.03 -15.22 -9.09
C THR A 30 -4.53 -13.78 -8.97
N LEU A 31 -3.60 -12.83 -9.05
CA LEU A 31 -3.94 -11.40 -9.08
C LEU A 31 -3.81 -10.90 -10.51
N VAL A 32 -4.87 -10.25 -10.99
CA VAL A 32 -4.89 -9.58 -12.30
C VAL A 32 -4.33 -8.17 -12.15
N ASP A 33 -4.73 -7.47 -11.09
CA ASP A 33 -4.27 -6.13 -10.77
C ASP A 33 -3.67 -6.12 -9.37
N ARG A 34 -2.49 -5.53 -9.25
CA ARG A 34 -1.81 -5.29 -7.98
C ARG A 34 -1.33 -3.86 -7.93
N VAL A 35 -1.77 -3.14 -6.91
CA VAL A 35 -1.35 -1.77 -6.64
C VAL A 35 -0.94 -1.61 -5.18
N SER A 36 0.23 -1.02 -4.96
CA SER A 36 0.75 -0.60 -3.66
C SER A 36 0.96 0.91 -3.71
N HIS A 37 0.11 1.67 -3.02
CA HIS A 37 0.15 3.12 -2.98
C HIS A 37 0.64 3.60 -1.62
N TRP A 38 1.65 4.47 -1.64
CA TRP A 38 2.31 5.00 -0.47
C TRP A 38 2.11 6.50 -0.34
N ARG A 39 1.75 6.95 0.86
CA ARG A 39 1.87 8.33 1.31
C ARG A 39 2.83 8.35 2.49
N VAL A 40 4.08 8.68 2.24
CA VAL A 40 5.14 8.70 3.26
C VAL A 40 5.19 10.07 3.92
N LEU A 41 4.94 10.09 5.23
CA LEU A 41 5.00 11.31 6.05
C LEU A 41 6.41 11.57 6.58
N TRP A 42 7.15 10.50 6.91
CA TRP A 42 8.56 10.59 7.26
C TRP A 42 9.32 9.31 6.92
N SER A 43 10.54 9.46 6.42
CA SER A 43 11.55 8.42 6.27
C SER A 43 12.94 9.05 6.17
N PRO A 44 14.04 8.26 6.24
CA PRO A 44 15.38 8.74 5.94
C PRO A 44 15.56 9.30 4.51
N ALA A 45 14.67 8.96 3.57
CA ALA A 45 14.68 9.47 2.20
C ALA A 45 13.76 10.70 2.00
N GLY A 46 13.18 11.23 3.08
CA GLY A 46 12.25 12.35 3.06
C GLY A 46 10.78 11.90 3.12
N GLN A 47 9.91 12.76 2.60
CA GLN A 47 8.46 12.56 2.49
C GLN A 47 8.02 12.61 1.03
N GLY A 48 6.84 12.07 0.73
CA GLY A 48 6.27 12.07 -0.61
C GLY A 48 5.41 10.84 -0.87
N HIS A 49 5.16 10.56 -2.13
CA HIS A 49 4.29 9.48 -2.59
C HIS A 49 5.02 8.57 -3.55
N ALA A 50 4.59 7.32 -3.56
CA ALA A 50 4.97 6.35 -4.57
C ALA A 50 3.81 5.40 -4.82
N MET A 51 3.60 5.00 -6.07
CA MET A 51 2.70 3.92 -6.44
C MET A 51 3.44 2.90 -7.28
N PHE A 52 3.37 1.66 -6.83
CA PHE A 52 3.83 0.49 -7.56
C PHE A 52 2.62 -0.24 -8.10
N ILE A 53 2.57 -0.47 -9.41
CA ILE A 53 1.40 -1.06 -10.07
C ILE A 53 1.85 -2.13 -11.07
N GLU A 54 1.17 -3.26 -11.05
CA GLU A 54 1.18 -4.23 -12.14
C GLU A 54 -0.27 -4.51 -12.53
N SER A 55 -0.62 -4.14 -13.75
CA SER A 55 -1.97 -4.28 -14.31
C SER A 55 -1.88 -4.35 -15.83
N PRO A 56 -2.74 -5.16 -16.48
CA PRO A 56 -2.90 -5.14 -17.94
C PRO A 56 -3.22 -3.75 -18.49
N LEU A 57 -3.85 -2.87 -17.68
CA LEU A 57 -4.18 -1.50 -18.06
C LEU A 57 -2.95 -0.61 -18.23
N THR A 58 -1.84 -0.94 -17.57
CA THR A 58 -0.54 -0.25 -17.69
C THR A 58 0.43 -0.98 -18.64
N GLY A 59 -0.04 -2.01 -19.36
CA GLY A 59 0.80 -2.83 -20.22
C GLY A 59 1.53 -3.95 -19.47
N LYS A 60 2.65 -4.41 -20.03
CA LYS A 60 3.37 -5.60 -19.51
C LYS A 60 4.32 -5.23 -18.38
N GLY A 61 4.13 -5.87 -17.22
CA GLY A 61 5.03 -5.80 -16.07
C GLY A 61 4.78 -4.59 -15.17
N PRO A 62 5.56 -4.49 -14.06
CA PRO A 62 5.36 -3.46 -13.06
C PRO A 62 5.82 -2.08 -13.53
N ARG A 63 5.16 -1.03 -13.02
CA ARG A 63 5.53 0.38 -13.17
C ARG A 63 5.58 1.07 -11.81
N VAL A 64 6.37 2.15 -11.75
CA VAL A 64 6.54 2.98 -10.55
C VAL A 64 6.23 4.43 -10.89
N TYR A 65 5.34 5.04 -10.13
CA TYR A 65 4.99 6.46 -10.20
C TYR A 65 5.38 7.11 -8.86
N ALA A 66 5.97 8.31 -8.87
CA ALA A 66 6.31 9.01 -7.63
C ALA A 66 6.45 10.52 -7.86
N ASP A 67 6.16 11.31 -6.83
CA ASP A 67 6.55 12.73 -6.77
C ASP A 67 7.93 12.92 -6.11
N ASN A 68 8.44 11.87 -5.47
CA ASN A 68 9.76 11.81 -4.85
C ASN A 68 10.44 10.48 -5.20
N ALA A 69 11.36 10.51 -6.16
CA ALA A 69 12.11 9.33 -6.60
C ALA A 69 12.97 8.71 -5.48
N GLY A 70 13.44 9.50 -4.52
CA GLY A 70 14.17 9.00 -3.36
C GLY A 70 13.31 8.08 -2.49
N ILE A 71 12.03 8.43 -2.31
CA ILE A 71 11.06 7.61 -1.58
C ILE A 71 10.76 6.32 -2.32
N ALA A 72 10.55 6.37 -3.64
CA ALA A 72 10.36 5.17 -4.44
C ALA A 72 11.53 4.18 -4.27
N ARG A 73 12.78 4.66 -4.39
CA ARG A 73 13.97 3.80 -4.22
C ARG A 73 14.13 3.30 -2.79
N PHE A 74 13.84 4.12 -1.80
CA PHE A 74 13.83 3.69 -0.39
C PHE A 74 12.86 2.54 -0.16
N LEU A 75 11.60 2.68 -0.63
CA LEU A 75 10.58 1.66 -0.48
C LEU A 75 10.95 0.35 -1.20
N GLN A 76 11.52 0.43 -2.41
CA GLN A 76 12.01 -0.74 -3.16
C GLN A 76 13.04 -1.54 -2.38
N ARG A 77 14.03 -0.87 -1.79
CA ARG A 77 15.13 -1.51 -1.05
C ARG A 77 14.69 -2.07 0.30
N THR A 78 13.67 -1.48 0.92
CA THR A 78 13.35 -1.76 2.33
C THR A 78 12.07 -2.58 2.49
N ILE A 79 10.95 -2.12 1.93
CA ILE A 79 9.62 -2.65 2.26
C ILE A 79 9.01 -3.43 1.09
N GLU A 80 9.05 -2.91 -0.14
CA GLU A 80 8.44 -3.58 -1.30
C GLU A 80 9.08 -4.94 -1.58
N VAL A 81 10.39 -5.11 -1.31
CA VAL A 81 11.06 -6.41 -1.39
C VAL A 81 10.42 -7.48 -0.48
N LEU A 82 9.76 -7.06 0.61
CA LEU A 82 9.05 -7.93 1.55
C LEU A 82 7.58 -8.15 1.16
N LEU A 83 6.99 -7.24 0.37
CA LEU A 83 5.58 -7.25 -0.02
C LEU A 83 5.35 -7.92 -1.37
N TYR A 84 6.17 -7.54 -2.37
CA TYR A 84 6.13 -8.07 -3.72
C TYR A 84 7.46 -7.81 -4.46
N LYS A 85 8.25 -8.87 -4.65
CA LYS A 85 9.64 -8.77 -5.16
C LYS A 85 9.77 -8.05 -6.50
N GLU A 86 8.77 -8.15 -7.37
CA GLU A 86 8.76 -7.54 -8.70
C GLU A 86 8.69 -6.01 -8.62
N PHE A 87 8.11 -5.45 -7.54
CA PHE A 87 8.12 -4.01 -7.29
C PHE A 87 9.47 -3.51 -6.77
N ALA A 88 10.30 -4.37 -6.19
CA ALA A 88 11.60 -4.00 -5.61
C ALA A 88 12.71 -3.76 -6.65
N ALA A 89 12.47 -4.04 -7.93
CA ALA A 89 13.47 -3.88 -8.97
C ALA A 89 13.81 -2.40 -9.22
N GLU A 90 15.00 -1.96 -8.79
CA GLU A 90 15.47 -0.58 -9.01
C GLU A 90 15.74 -0.22 -10.47
N SER A 91 15.79 -1.22 -11.36
CA SER A 91 15.83 -1.02 -12.81
C SER A 91 14.52 -0.46 -13.37
N LEU A 92 13.41 -0.53 -12.62
CA LEU A 92 12.15 0.07 -13.03
C LEU A 92 12.29 1.60 -13.09
N PRO A 93 11.93 2.24 -14.21
CA PRO A 93 11.85 3.70 -14.30
C PRO A 93 10.88 4.24 -13.26
N VAL A 94 11.27 5.34 -12.60
CA VAL A 94 10.34 6.11 -11.77
C VAL A 94 9.73 7.19 -12.64
N ILE A 95 8.43 7.09 -12.86
CA ILE A 95 7.64 8.05 -13.62
C ILE A 95 7.24 9.19 -12.68
N ASP A 96 7.60 10.43 -13.03
CA ASP A 96 7.17 11.61 -12.29
C ASP A 96 5.63 11.74 -12.33
N ALA A 97 5.02 11.87 -11.17
CA ALA A 97 3.56 11.94 -11.04
C ALA A 97 3.12 12.76 -9.83
N ARG A 98 1.95 13.38 -9.93
CA ARG A 98 1.26 14.06 -8.82
C ARG A 98 0.23 13.15 -8.20
N PHE A 99 0.03 13.30 -6.89
CA PHE A 99 -0.87 12.48 -6.10
C PHE A 99 -1.89 13.38 -5.39
N GLU A 100 -3.16 13.02 -5.50
CA GLU A 100 -4.25 13.74 -4.86
C GLU A 100 -5.28 12.78 -4.29
N ARG A 101 -5.57 12.95 -2.99
CA ARG A 101 -6.67 12.23 -2.33
C ARG A 101 -7.92 13.07 -2.37
N THR A 102 -9.04 12.45 -2.74
CA THR A 102 -10.36 13.05 -2.65
C THR A 102 -11.33 12.12 -1.93
N GLY A 103 -12.55 12.60 -1.67
CA GLY A 103 -13.59 11.85 -0.97
C GLY A 103 -13.48 11.89 0.56
N ASN A 104 -14.12 10.92 1.21
CA ASN A 104 -14.26 10.82 2.66
C ASN A 104 -14.25 9.35 3.10
N SER A 105 -13.54 9.02 4.18
CA SER A 105 -13.53 7.67 4.77
C SER A 105 -14.89 7.17 5.25
N LEU A 106 -15.88 8.05 5.42
CA LEU A 106 -17.24 7.64 5.77
C LEU A 106 -18.08 7.19 4.57
N SER A 107 -17.57 7.35 3.34
CA SER A 107 -18.26 6.92 2.11
C SER A 107 -17.27 6.28 1.13
N THR A 108 -16.57 7.12 0.37
CA THR A 108 -15.67 6.72 -0.71
C THR A 108 -14.39 7.51 -0.59
N VAL A 109 -13.24 6.83 -0.65
CA VAL A 109 -11.93 7.44 -0.75
C VAL A 109 -11.39 7.19 -2.15
N GLU A 110 -10.79 8.21 -2.74
CA GLU A 110 -10.12 8.12 -4.03
C GLU A 110 -8.69 8.62 -3.91
N GLU A 111 -7.74 7.91 -4.52
CA GLU A 111 -6.39 8.40 -4.79
C GLU A 111 -6.20 8.51 -6.30
N ARG A 112 -5.92 9.73 -6.75
CA ARG A 112 -5.65 10.06 -8.15
C ARG A 112 -4.15 10.28 -8.33
N VAL A 113 -3.57 9.59 -9.29
CA VAL A 113 -2.16 9.67 -9.68
C VAL A 113 -2.07 10.14 -11.12
N VAL A 114 -1.51 11.32 -11.35
CA VAL A 114 -1.43 11.95 -12.68
C VAL A 114 0.03 12.15 -13.06
N SER A 115 0.45 11.51 -14.14
CA SER A 115 1.74 11.76 -14.80
C SER A 115 1.53 12.53 -16.10
N ARG A 116 2.58 12.64 -16.92
CA ARG A 116 2.48 13.22 -18.26
C ARG A 116 1.54 12.42 -19.18
N ASP A 117 1.59 11.09 -19.10
CA ASP A 117 0.96 10.20 -20.08
C ASP A 117 -0.16 9.33 -19.49
N ASP A 118 -0.27 9.27 -18.16
CA ASP A 118 -1.21 8.40 -17.45
C ASP A 118 -2.00 9.17 -16.38
N GLU A 119 -3.31 8.94 -16.33
CA GLU A 119 -4.19 9.17 -15.18
C GLU A 119 -4.59 7.82 -14.58
N ILE A 120 -4.25 7.58 -13.32
CA ILE A 120 -4.57 6.37 -12.58
C ILE A 120 -5.43 6.77 -11.38
N ILE A 121 -6.54 6.06 -11.18
CA ILE A 121 -7.47 6.31 -10.08
C ILE A 121 -7.67 5.01 -9.32
N LEU A 122 -7.46 5.07 -8.01
CA LEU A 122 -7.79 4.02 -7.06
C LEU A 122 -8.96 4.49 -6.22
N THR A 123 -9.99 3.68 -6.10
CA THR A 123 -11.20 4.03 -5.35
C THR A 123 -11.55 2.90 -4.39
N TRP A 124 -11.88 3.24 -3.14
CA TRP A 124 -12.34 2.32 -2.10
C TRP A 124 -13.65 2.81 -1.51
N TRP A 125 -14.63 1.92 -1.38
CA TRP A 125 -15.91 2.20 -0.72
C TRP A 125 -16.48 0.92 -0.09
N ASP A 126 -17.60 1.05 0.62
CA ASP A 126 -18.16 -0.07 1.41
C ASP A 126 -17.10 -0.62 2.38
N LEU A 127 -16.55 0.30 3.18
CA LEU A 127 -15.48 0.01 4.13
C LEU A 127 -16.01 -0.84 5.29
N MET A 128 -15.23 -1.84 5.66
CA MET A 128 -15.47 -2.75 6.76
C MET A 128 -15.04 -2.12 8.09
N ALA A 129 -15.44 -2.75 9.20
CA ALA A 129 -15.03 -2.31 10.52
C ALA A 129 -13.50 -2.24 10.63
N PRO A 130 -12.93 -1.10 11.06
CA PRO A 130 -11.49 -0.92 11.10
C PRO A 130 -10.87 -1.76 12.21
N PHE A 131 -9.60 -2.11 12.04
CA PHE A 131 -8.79 -2.72 13.09
C PHE A 131 -7.33 -2.29 12.98
N VAL A 132 -6.62 -2.31 14.11
CA VAL A 132 -5.18 -2.04 14.14
C VAL A 132 -4.44 -3.36 13.96
N LEU A 133 -3.63 -3.43 12.90
CA LEU A 133 -2.61 -4.44 12.73
C LEU A 133 -1.40 -4.05 13.56
N THR A 134 -0.91 -4.98 14.38
CA THR A 134 0.34 -4.85 15.12
C THR A 134 1.16 -6.10 14.88
N MET A 135 2.32 -5.93 14.25
CA MET A 135 3.25 -7.02 13.97
C MET A 135 4.64 -6.57 14.42
N PRO A 136 5.24 -7.19 15.44
CA PRO A 136 6.61 -6.86 15.83
C PRO A 136 7.62 -7.38 14.78
N PRO A 137 8.83 -6.81 14.71
CA PRO A 137 9.93 -7.42 13.98
C PRO A 137 10.14 -8.89 14.35
N GLY A 138 10.46 -9.73 13.37
CA GLY A 138 10.64 -11.18 13.52
C GLY A 138 9.35 -12.00 13.39
N ALA A 139 8.17 -11.38 13.58
CA ALA A 139 6.91 -12.08 13.37
C ALA A 139 6.76 -12.53 11.92
N MET A 140 6.22 -13.73 11.72
CA MET A 140 6.07 -14.35 10.38
C MET A 140 7.40 -14.42 9.59
N ASN A 141 8.54 -14.52 10.29
CA ASN A 141 9.88 -14.52 9.69
C ASN A 141 10.18 -13.26 8.85
N ARG A 142 9.61 -12.12 9.21
CA ARG A 142 9.88 -10.82 8.56
C ARG A 142 10.84 -9.99 9.40
N PRO A 143 11.85 -9.34 8.79
CA PRO A 143 12.84 -8.56 9.54
C PRO A 143 12.27 -7.25 10.11
N LEU A 144 11.19 -6.73 9.53
CA LEU A 144 10.54 -5.49 9.94
C LEU A 144 9.20 -5.76 10.62
N GLY A 145 8.88 -4.91 11.58
CA GLY A 145 7.56 -4.79 12.19
C GLY A 145 6.73 -3.70 11.51
N VAL A 146 5.43 -3.69 11.81
CA VAL A 146 4.49 -2.68 11.33
C VAL A 146 3.31 -2.52 12.28
N TYR A 147 2.89 -1.27 12.47
CA TYR A 147 1.64 -0.87 13.10
C TYR A 147 0.81 -0.15 12.04
N SER A 148 -0.45 -0.51 11.84
CA SER A 148 -1.26 0.11 10.77
C SER A 148 -2.75 -0.02 11.06
N THR A 149 -3.51 1.04 10.85
CA THR A 149 -4.97 1.00 10.92
C THR A 149 -5.52 0.57 9.58
N PHE A 150 -6.10 -0.63 9.54
CA PHE A 150 -6.67 -1.21 8.34
C PHE A 150 -8.16 -0.88 8.29
N LEU A 151 -8.60 -0.30 7.16
CA LEU A 151 -9.99 -0.18 6.75
C LEU A 151 -10.16 -1.00 5.47
N PRO A 152 -10.45 -2.32 5.58
CA PRO A 152 -10.67 -3.15 4.40
C PRO A 152 -11.90 -2.68 3.64
N ALA A 153 -11.86 -2.72 2.31
CA ALA A 153 -12.96 -2.30 1.47
C ALA A 153 -13.61 -3.51 0.79
N ARG A 154 -14.92 -3.71 0.94
CA ARG A 154 -15.63 -4.76 0.19
C ARG A 154 -15.68 -4.45 -1.30
N SER A 155 -15.59 -3.17 -1.64
CA SER A 155 -15.64 -2.69 -2.99
C SER A 155 -14.48 -1.73 -3.28
N ALA A 156 -13.84 -1.93 -4.42
CA ALA A 156 -12.77 -1.07 -4.90
C ALA A 156 -12.72 -1.10 -6.43
N GLN A 157 -12.14 -0.07 -7.02
CA GLN A 157 -11.91 0.04 -8.46
C GLN A 157 -10.52 0.60 -8.73
N LEU A 158 -9.89 0.05 -9.76
CA LEU A 158 -8.74 0.64 -10.43
C LEU A 158 -9.22 1.12 -11.81
N SER A 159 -8.87 2.34 -12.20
CA SER A 159 -8.98 2.79 -13.59
C SER A 159 -7.70 3.45 -14.05
N VAL A 160 -7.38 3.27 -15.33
CA VAL A 160 -6.23 3.90 -16.00
C VAL A 160 -6.73 4.53 -17.30
N ASN A 161 -6.49 5.82 -17.48
CA ASN A 161 -6.87 6.59 -18.67
C ASN A 161 -8.35 6.39 -19.06
N GLY A 162 -9.24 6.48 -18.07
CA GLY A 162 -10.69 6.30 -18.22
C GLY A 162 -11.17 4.85 -18.40
N LYS A 163 -10.27 3.85 -18.44
CA LYS A 163 -10.63 2.43 -18.53
C LYS A 163 -10.56 1.75 -17.16
N ALA A 164 -11.68 1.20 -16.70
CA ALA A 164 -11.75 0.46 -15.44
C ALA A 164 -11.25 -0.98 -15.58
N ALA A 165 -10.62 -1.48 -14.52
CA ALA A 165 -10.27 -2.88 -14.36
C ALA A 165 -11.53 -3.75 -14.22
N THR A 166 -11.50 -4.96 -14.76
CA THR A 166 -12.65 -5.87 -14.79
C THR A 166 -12.65 -6.85 -13.62
N ALA A 167 -11.46 -7.22 -13.13
CA ALA A 167 -11.27 -8.13 -12.02
C ALA A 167 -11.85 -7.58 -10.71
N LYS A 168 -12.09 -8.48 -9.75
CA LYS A 168 -12.92 -8.17 -8.57
C LYS A 168 -12.12 -8.19 -7.28
N VAL A 169 -12.63 -7.43 -6.31
CA VAL A 169 -12.25 -7.56 -4.91
C VAL A 169 -12.66 -8.96 -4.44
N PHE A 170 -11.82 -9.60 -3.63
CA PHE A 170 -12.16 -10.84 -2.95
C PHE A 170 -12.05 -10.66 -1.43
N LEU A 171 -12.97 -11.27 -0.71
CA LEU A 171 -12.97 -11.26 0.75
C LEU A 171 -11.93 -12.23 1.27
N GLN A 172 -11.32 -11.87 2.40
CA GLN A 172 -10.34 -12.70 3.06
C GLN A 172 -10.39 -12.49 4.58
N GLU A 173 -9.65 -13.32 5.28
CA GLU A 173 -9.43 -13.22 6.71
C GLU A 173 -8.02 -12.63 6.92
N ARG A 174 -7.86 -11.76 7.92
CA ARG A 174 -6.54 -11.31 8.38
C ARG A 174 -6.47 -11.31 9.91
N PHE A 175 -5.83 -12.35 10.47
CA PHE A 175 -5.55 -12.49 11.92
C PHE A 175 -6.79 -12.52 12.83
N GLY A 176 -7.77 -13.34 12.50
CA GLY A 176 -9.09 -13.41 13.14
C GLY A 176 -10.04 -12.25 12.83
N LYS A 177 -9.75 -11.39 11.85
CA LYS A 177 -10.58 -10.25 11.46
C LYS A 177 -11.08 -10.37 10.02
N PRO A 178 -12.38 -10.09 9.77
CA PRO A 178 -12.89 -9.92 8.42
C PRO A 178 -12.11 -8.84 7.66
N ALA A 179 -11.65 -9.16 6.45
CA ALA A 179 -10.88 -8.27 5.60
C ALA A 179 -11.20 -8.51 4.11
N SER A 180 -10.48 -7.82 3.24
CA SER A 180 -10.56 -8.00 1.79
C SER A 180 -9.20 -7.77 1.14
N SER A 181 -9.14 -8.04 -0.16
CA SER A 181 -7.96 -7.84 -1.00
C SER A 181 -7.60 -6.36 -1.24
N CYS A 182 -8.48 -5.43 -0.87
CA CYS A 182 -8.30 -3.99 -1.06
C CYS A 182 -8.47 -3.27 0.28
N CYS A 183 -7.54 -2.41 0.66
CA CYS A 183 -7.53 -1.81 1.99
C CYS A 183 -6.97 -0.39 1.95
N LEU A 184 -7.60 0.50 2.71
CA LEU A 184 -6.93 1.70 3.18
C LEU A 184 -6.11 1.29 4.42
N ALA A 185 -4.79 1.44 4.36
CA ALA A 185 -3.90 1.14 5.47
C ALA A 185 -3.21 2.44 5.90
N TRP A 186 -3.73 3.02 6.97
CA TRP A 186 -3.43 4.38 7.42
C TRP A 186 -2.72 4.38 8.76
N SER A 187 -2.02 5.48 9.05
CA SER A 187 -1.18 5.59 10.26
C SER A 187 -0.21 4.41 10.37
N GLU A 188 0.42 4.09 9.25
CA GLU A 188 1.33 2.97 9.12
C GLU A 188 2.73 3.36 9.56
N THR A 189 3.27 2.69 10.57
CA THR A 189 4.65 2.87 11.04
C THR A 189 5.38 1.55 10.92
N TRP A 190 6.41 1.52 10.08
CA TRP A 190 7.31 0.38 9.94
C TRP A 190 8.46 0.52 10.92
N THR A 191 8.85 -0.58 11.54
CA THR A 191 9.92 -0.60 12.55
C THR A 191 10.92 -1.71 12.29
N LYS A 192 12.14 -1.54 12.79
CA LYS A 192 13.19 -2.56 12.83
C LYS A 192 13.57 -2.83 14.28
N PRO A 193 14.19 -3.98 14.61
CA PRO A 193 14.71 -4.21 15.96
C PRO A 193 15.52 -3.00 16.43
N GLY A 194 15.22 -2.50 17.63
CA GLY A 194 15.99 -1.43 18.25
C GLY A 194 17.43 -1.88 18.50
N THR A 195 18.35 -0.92 18.44
CA THR A 195 19.75 -1.10 18.84
C THR A 195 19.90 -1.23 20.34
#